data_AF-A0A1S4H0P5-F1
#
_entry.id   AF-A0A1S4H0P5-F1
#
_cell.length_a   1.000
_cell.length_b   1.000
_cell.length_c   1.000
_cell.angle_alpha   90.00
_cell.angle_beta   90.00
_cell.angle_gamma   90.00
#
_symmetry.space_group_name_H-M   'P 1'
#
loop_
_entity.id
_entity.type
_entity.pdbx_description
1 polymer ?
#
loop_
_entity_poly.entity_id
_entity_poly.type
_entity_poly.pdbx_seq_one_letter_code
_entity_poly.pdbx_strand_id
1 'polypeptide(L)'
;MPEIKAVAKSAPNARKDQTEDVTSAGDAPVTLFADQPERVRKINELRKLIQNYDDCERRSDELFLCRFLYCCDWDVQEAFGRIVKLIKLKEANPEWFFHKPIATYSELLNRNVKFALDRRDRRGRRVFITRLGAIDFSSMAVTDLANLDDIWFELMLNELETLESGVTCLIDMSGYSLKSFRFLTPQNIRIGSAKTDLLPLKNIEFHVVNSSVFMNAAIAILYPMLSKKIKDQVRFHYSNWASLHEYIPADILPAEYGGTAGKTFDFQTIHGQVLDRANDFDRLLTYGVRDGSAPTATAATAPIVSKGKGGKAKGKHREAEKKKSLVGCTVEE
;
A
#
# COMPACT_ATOMS: atom_id res chain seq x y z
N MET A 1 -14.82 5.90 -36.86
CA MET A 1 -15.55 6.07 -35.58
C MET A 1 -15.10 7.38 -34.97
N PRO A 2 -16.02 8.18 -34.41
CA PRO A 2 -15.94 9.64 -34.45
C PRO A 2 -15.07 10.24 -33.35
N GLU A 3 -14.48 11.39 -33.69
CA GLU A 3 -13.57 12.24 -32.92
C GLU A 3 -14.26 12.89 -31.71
N ILE A 4 -13.61 12.81 -30.55
CA ILE A 4 -13.98 13.58 -29.36
C ILE A 4 -13.24 14.92 -29.42
N LYS A 5 -13.98 16.01 -29.66
CA LYS A 5 -13.44 17.38 -29.68
C LYS A 5 -13.06 17.84 -28.26
N ALA A 6 -11.81 18.29 -28.14
CA ALA A 6 -11.29 19.00 -26.97
C ALA A 6 -11.94 20.40 -26.87
N VAL A 7 -12.46 20.74 -25.68
CA VAL A 7 -12.90 22.09 -25.34
C VAL A 7 -11.72 22.83 -24.72
N ALA A 8 -11.27 23.90 -25.39
CA ALA A 8 -10.21 24.79 -24.94
C ALA A 8 -10.66 25.64 -23.74
N LYS A 9 -9.81 25.71 -22.70
CA LYS A 9 -9.96 26.66 -21.59
C LYS A 9 -9.42 28.03 -22.00
N SER A 10 -10.25 29.05 -21.94
CA SER A 10 -9.84 30.46 -21.96
C SER A 10 -9.54 30.93 -20.53
N ALA A 11 -8.53 31.81 -20.40
CA ALA A 11 -8.06 32.36 -19.14
C ALA A 11 -9.04 33.41 -18.55
N PRO A 12 -9.11 33.60 -17.21
CA PRO A 12 -9.85 34.72 -16.65
C PRO A 12 -8.93 35.88 -16.27
N ASN A 13 -9.34 37.08 -16.68
CA ASN A 13 -8.83 38.36 -16.24
C ASN A 13 -9.64 38.86 -15.03
N ALA A 14 -9.05 39.76 -14.25
CA ALA A 14 -9.40 40.09 -12.87
C ALA A 14 -10.67 40.93 -12.62
N ARG A 15 -11.17 40.79 -11.36
CA ARG A 15 -11.98 41.72 -10.51
C ARG A 15 -13.50 41.86 -10.76
N LYS A 16 -14.32 41.42 -9.79
CA LYS A 16 -14.80 42.24 -8.65
C LYS A 16 -15.68 41.42 -7.69
N ASP A 17 -15.59 41.85 -6.44
CA ASP A 17 -16.30 41.50 -5.22
C ASP A 17 -17.83 41.39 -5.39
N GLN A 18 -18.41 40.25 -4.97
CA GLN A 18 -19.78 40.14 -4.46
C GLN A 18 -19.96 38.76 -3.80
N THR A 19 -20.20 38.81 -2.50
CA THR A 19 -20.57 37.68 -1.64
C THR A 19 -21.96 37.18 -2.00
N GLU A 20 -22.04 35.98 -2.57
CA GLU A 20 -23.27 35.19 -2.63
C GLU A 20 -23.09 33.91 -1.81
N ASP A 21 -24.05 33.74 -0.89
CA ASP A 21 -24.21 32.67 0.07
C ASP A 21 -24.56 31.37 -0.68
N VAL A 22 -23.55 30.53 -0.96
CA VAL A 22 -23.77 29.20 -1.54
C VAL A 22 -23.93 28.22 -0.38
N THR A 23 -25.18 28.08 0.05
CA THR A 23 -25.65 26.91 0.80
C THR A 23 -25.21 25.64 0.06
N SER A 24 -24.48 24.77 0.77
CA SER A 24 -23.95 23.51 0.26
C SER A 24 -25.04 22.65 -0.38
N ALA A 25 -25.02 22.55 -1.71
CA ALA A 25 -25.77 21.54 -2.44
C ALA A 25 -25.21 20.15 -2.10
N GLY A 26 -26.10 19.25 -1.69
CA GLY A 26 -25.76 17.98 -1.05
C GLY A 26 -25.00 16.98 -1.92
N ASP A 27 -24.17 16.19 -1.24
CA ASP A 27 -23.50 14.97 -1.71
C ASP A 27 -24.51 13.89 -2.10
N ALA A 28 -25.21 14.06 -3.23
CA ALA A 28 -25.83 12.92 -3.88
C ALA A 28 -24.73 12.04 -4.48
N PRO A 29 -24.63 10.74 -4.14
CA PRO A 29 -23.60 9.88 -4.70
C PRO A 29 -23.73 9.81 -6.22
N VAL A 30 -22.70 10.27 -6.93
CA VAL A 30 -22.62 10.17 -8.39
C VAL A 30 -22.69 8.71 -8.78
N THR A 31 -23.71 8.33 -9.55
CA THR A 31 -23.84 6.99 -10.11
C THR A 31 -22.89 6.85 -11.30
N LEU A 32 -21.88 6.01 -11.15
CA LEU A 32 -20.97 5.59 -12.22
C LEU A 32 -21.74 4.81 -13.27
N PHE A 33 -21.44 5.08 -14.54
CA PHE A 33 -22.03 4.38 -15.69
C PHE A 33 -23.56 4.54 -15.79
N ALA A 34 -24.13 5.65 -15.33
CA ALA A 34 -25.57 5.92 -15.41
C ALA A 34 -26.13 5.81 -16.85
N ASP A 35 -25.29 6.05 -17.86
CA ASP A 35 -25.58 5.91 -19.28
C ASP A 35 -25.46 4.46 -19.82
N GLN A 36 -25.02 3.50 -19.00
CA GLN A 36 -24.78 2.11 -19.38
C GLN A 36 -25.61 1.15 -18.51
N PRO A 37 -26.89 0.91 -18.87
CA PRO A 37 -27.85 0.21 -18.00
C PRO A 37 -27.41 -1.21 -17.64
N GLU A 38 -26.73 -1.92 -18.55
CA GLU A 38 -26.18 -3.26 -18.27
C GLU A 38 -25.08 -3.23 -17.19
N ARG A 39 -24.23 -2.19 -17.17
CA ARG A 39 -23.20 -2.05 -16.12
C ARG A 39 -23.85 -1.76 -14.78
N VAL A 40 -24.81 -0.84 -14.74
CA VAL A 40 -25.59 -0.51 -13.53
C VAL A 40 -26.30 -1.76 -12.98
N ARG A 41 -26.90 -2.56 -13.86
CA ARG A 41 -27.53 -3.83 -13.48
C ARG A 41 -26.54 -4.77 -12.80
N LYS A 42 -25.36 -4.98 -13.40
CA LYS A 42 -24.31 -5.88 -12.86
C LYS A 42 -23.73 -5.39 -11.54
N ILE A 43 -23.54 -4.08 -11.38
CA ILE A 43 -23.13 -3.47 -10.11
C ILE A 43 -24.17 -3.78 -9.03
N ASN A 44 -25.45 -3.57 -9.31
CA ASN A 44 -26.54 -3.86 -8.37
C ASN A 44 -26.66 -5.35 -8.04
N GLU A 45 -26.44 -6.24 -9.01
CA GLU A 45 -26.43 -7.67 -8.77
C GLU A 45 -25.29 -8.07 -7.84
N LEU A 46 -24.06 -7.61 -8.11
CA LEU A 46 -22.91 -7.86 -7.24
C LEU A 46 -23.11 -7.28 -5.84
N ARG A 47 -23.67 -6.07 -5.74
CA ARG A 47 -24.01 -5.42 -4.46
C ARG A 47 -24.91 -6.31 -3.61
N LYS A 48 -25.98 -6.85 -4.20
CA LYS A 48 -26.91 -7.76 -3.51
C LYS A 48 -26.22 -9.05 -3.06
N LEU A 49 -25.34 -9.63 -3.87
CA LEU A 49 -24.60 -10.83 -3.47
C LEU A 49 -23.69 -10.58 -2.27
N ILE A 50 -23.01 -9.42 -2.23
CA ILE A 50 -22.13 -9.04 -1.12
C ILE A 50 -22.93 -8.74 0.15
N GLN A 51 -24.04 -8.00 0.04
CA GLN A 51 -24.91 -7.67 1.17
C GLN A 51 -25.60 -8.90 1.78
N ASN A 52 -25.82 -9.95 0.98
CA ASN A 52 -26.42 -11.21 1.44
C ASN A 52 -25.37 -12.29 1.78
N TYR A 53 -24.07 -11.96 1.78
CA TYR A 53 -23.03 -12.95 2.02
C TYR A 53 -22.97 -13.40 3.50
N ASP A 54 -23.07 -12.46 4.43
CA ASP A 54 -23.11 -12.67 5.89
C ASP A 54 -23.64 -11.44 6.64
N ASP A 55 -23.74 -11.54 7.97
CA ASP A 55 -24.28 -10.49 8.86
C ASP A 55 -23.25 -9.38 9.23
N CYS A 56 -22.19 -9.23 8.43
CA CYS A 56 -21.19 -8.18 8.63
C CYS A 56 -21.42 -7.02 7.67
N GLU A 57 -21.06 -5.80 8.09
CA GLU A 57 -21.07 -4.63 7.22
C GLU A 57 -19.98 -4.77 6.15
N ARG A 58 -20.37 -5.24 4.95
CA ARG A 58 -19.44 -5.48 3.83
C ARG A 58 -19.40 -4.27 2.89
N ARG A 59 -18.19 -3.78 2.60
CA ARG A 59 -17.97 -2.71 1.63
C ARG A 59 -18.62 -3.05 0.29
N SER A 60 -19.52 -2.18 -0.14
CA SER A 60 -20.34 -2.40 -1.34
C SER A 60 -20.66 -1.09 -2.09
N ASP A 61 -19.85 -0.05 -1.86
CA ASP A 61 -19.89 1.17 -2.65
C ASP A 61 -19.57 0.88 -4.13
N GLU A 62 -20.12 1.72 -5.00
CA GLU A 62 -20.11 1.46 -6.44
C GLU A 62 -18.71 1.30 -7.02
N LEU A 63 -17.79 2.20 -6.65
CA LEU A 63 -16.42 2.17 -7.15
C LEU A 63 -15.71 0.90 -6.70
N PHE A 64 -15.85 0.49 -5.44
CA PHE A 64 -15.30 -0.77 -4.95
C PHE A 64 -15.80 -1.98 -5.75
N LEU A 65 -17.11 -2.06 -6.01
CA LEU A 65 -17.70 -3.15 -6.81
C LEU A 65 -17.18 -3.13 -8.25
N CYS A 66 -17.05 -1.95 -8.85
CA CYS A 66 -16.50 -1.77 -10.19
C CYS A 66 -15.08 -2.31 -10.29
N ARG A 67 -14.22 -2.17 -9.27
CA ARG A 67 -12.84 -2.72 -9.29
C ARG A 67 -12.84 -4.21 -9.65
N PHE A 68 -13.71 -4.99 -9.02
CA PHE A 68 -13.80 -6.43 -9.25
C PHE A 68 -14.49 -6.75 -10.58
N LEU A 69 -15.55 -6.02 -10.94
CA LEU A 69 -16.21 -6.20 -12.24
C LEU A 69 -15.26 -5.91 -13.40
N TYR A 70 -14.44 -4.87 -13.34
CA TYR A 70 -13.45 -4.57 -14.39
C TYR A 70 -12.42 -5.70 -14.56
N CYS A 71 -11.89 -6.24 -13.46
CA CYS A 71 -10.87 -7.28 -13.53
C CYS A 71 -11.41 -8.68 -13.90
N CYS A 72 -12.73 -8.87 -13.81
CA CYS A 72 -13.45 -10.11 -14.15
C CYS A 72 -14.30 -9.94 -15.41
N ASP A 73 -13.96 -9.00 -16.31
CA ASP A 73 -14.66 -8.76 -17.58
C ASP A 73 -16.19 -8.63 -17.45
N TRP A 74 -16.62 -7.99 -16.35
CA TRP A 74 -18.01 -7.79 -15.94
C TRP A 74 -18.79 -9.10 -15.70
N ASP A 75 -18.12 -10.21 -15.39
CA ASP A 75 -18.75 -11.41 -14.84
C ASP A 75 -19.02 -11.21 -13.33
N VAL A 76 -20.31 -11.21 -12.97
CA VAL A 76 -20.76 -10.94 -11.60
C VAL A 76 -20.36 -12.07 -10.64
N GLN A 77 -20.45 -13.33 -11.07
CA GLN A 77 -20.18 -14.48 -10.22
C GLN A 77 -18.69 -14.66 -9.97
N GLU A 78 -17.86 -14.42 -10.99
CA GLU A 78 -16.41 -14.40 -10.84
C GLU A 78 -15.96 -13.26 -9.92
N ALA A 79 -16.50 -12.05 -10.11
CA ALA A 79 -16.23 -10.90 -9.25
C ALA A 79 -16.61 -11.20 -7.79
N PHE A 80 -17.81 -11.75 -7.55
CA PHE A 80 -18.25 -12.15 -6.23
C PHE A 80 -17.32 -13.19 -5.59
N GLY A 81 -16.98 -14.26 -6.33
CA GLY A 81 -16.06 -15.29 -5.85
C GLY A 81 -14.67 -14.75 -5.50
N ARG A 82 -14.18 -13.74 -6.24
CA ARG A 82 -12.92 -13.06 -5.96
C ARG A 82 -12.99 -12.22 -4.69
N ILE A 83 -14.08 -11.48 -4.46
CA ILE A 83 -14.31 -10.71 -3.22
C ILE A 83 -14.38 -11.66 -2.02
N VAL A 84 -15.11 -12.77 -2.12
CA VAL A 84 -15.21 -13.77 -1.03
C VAL A 84 -13.83 -14.35 -0.68
N LYS A 85 -12.98 -14.63 -1.68
CA LYS A 85 -11.59 -15.07 -1.42
C LYS A 85 -10.78 -13.99 -0.71
N LEU A 86 -10.94 -12.72 -1.09
CA LEU A 86 -10.27 -11.61 -0.43
C LEU A 86 -10.71 -11.45 1.03
N ILE A 87 -12.03 -11.54 1.30
CA ILE A 87 -12.59 -11.51 2.65
C ILE A 87 -11.96 -12.62 3.51
N LYS A 88 -11.98 -13.86 3.04
CA LYS A 88 -11.39 -15.01 3.76
C LYS A 88 -9.89 -14.84 3.99
N LEU A 89 -9.16 -14.30 3.01
CA LEU A 89 -7.73 -14.04 3.17
C LEU A 89 -7.46 -12.97 4.24
N LYS A 90 -8.27 -11.90 4.29
CA LYS A 90 -8.21 -10.84 5.29
C LYS A 90 -8.54 -11.36 6.68
N GLU A 91 -9.62 -12.12 6.84
CA GLU A 91 -10.02 -12.71 8.12
C GLU A 91 -8.97 -13.67 8.67
N ALA A 92 -8.33 -14.46 7.80
CA ALA A 92 -7.27 -15.38 8.22
C ALA A 92 -5.93 -14.68 8.52
N ASN A 93 -5.71 -13.46 8.03
CA ASN A 93 -4.41 -12.76 8.14
C ASN A 93 -4.60 -11.25 8.35
N PRO A 94 -5.30 -10.78 9.40
CA PRO A 94 -5.73 -9.38 9.52
C PRO A 94 -4.56 -8.38 9.49
N GLU A 95 -3.44 -8.71 10.13
CA GLU A 95 -2.22 -7.88 10.17
C GLU A 95 -1.62 -7.60 8.77
N TRP A 96 -1.88 -8.47 7.78
CA TRP A 96 -1.43 -8.27 6.39
C TRP A 96 -2.25 -7.25 5.61
N PHE A 97 -3.32 -6.70 6.21
CA PHE A 97 -4.20 -5.73 5.57
C PHE A 97 -4.23 -4.42 6.34
N PHE A 98 -4.58 -3.31 5.69
CA PHE A 98 -4.82 -2.04 6.37
C PHE A 98 -5.85 -2.22 7.51
N HIS A 99 -5.44 -1.88 8.74
CA HIS A 99 -6.19 -2.21 9.96
C HIS A 99 -6.06 -1.17 11.08
N LYS A 100 -5.41 -0.03 10.83
CA LYS A 100 -5.25 1.08 11.78
C LYS A 100 -5.60 2.41 11.11
N PRO A 101 -5.90 3.48 11.86
CA PRO A 101 -6.08 4.80 11.27
C PRO A 101 -4.85 5.23 10.46
N ILE A 102 -5.05 5.90 9.32
CA ILE A 102 -3.99 6.25 8.37
C ILE A 102 -2.86 7.04 9.03
N ALA A 103 -3.19 7.87 10.02
CA ALA A 103 -2.23 8.66 10.78
C ALA A 103 -1.15 7.79 11.46
N THR A 104 -1.48 6.55 11.82
CA THR A 104 -0.54 5.58 12.41
C THR A 104 0.56 5.16 11.43
N TYR A 105 0.29 5.24 10.13
CA TYR A 105 1.23 4.88 9.08
C TYR A 105 2.13 6.04 8.63
N SER A 106 1.98 7.25 9.21
CA SER A 106 2.73 8.44 8.78
C SER A 106 4.25 8.25 8.84
N GLU A 107 4.77 7.60 9.88
CA GLU A 107 6.21 7.32 9.97
C GLU A 107 6.66 6.35 8.87
N LEU A 108 5.86 5.31 8.59
CA LEU A 108 6.16 4.32 7.55
C LEU A 108 6.13 4.94 6.15
N LEU A 109 5.16 5.83 5.89
CA LEU A 109 5.09 6.61 4.65
C LEU A 109 6.35 7.47 4.51
N ASN A 110 6.74 8.22 5.55
CA ASN A 110 7.91 9.10 5.56
C ASN A 110 9.26 8.40 5.28
N ARG A 111 9.32 7.06 5.36
CA ARG A 111 10.50 6.27 4.96
C ARG A 111 10.66 6.16 3.45
N ASN A 112 9.68 6.59 2.65
CA ASN A 112 9.76 6.65 1.18
C ASN A 112 10.02 5.27 0.54
N VAL A 113 9.50 4.22 1.17
CA VAL A 113 9.69 2.82 0.72
C VAL A 113 8.82 2.53 -0.49
N LYS A 114 7.58 3.01 -0.49
CA LYS A 114 6.59 2.77 -1.53
C LYS A 114 5.86 4.06 -1.84
N PHE A 115 5.58 4.31 -3.11
CA PHE A 115 4.84 5.49 -3.55
C PHE A 115 4.39 5.34 -5.00
N ALA A 116 3.36 6.09 -5.40
CA ALA A 116 2.90 6.16 -6.77
C ALA A 116 3.33 7.46 -7.44
N LEU A 117 3.65 7.41 -8.74
CA LEU A 117 3.90 8.61 -9.54
C LEU A 117 2.58 9.22 -10.01
N ASP A 118 2.57 10.55 -10.14
CA ASP A 118 1.42 11.28 -10.69
C ASP A 118 1.16 10.94 -12.16
N ARG A 119 2.25 10.81 -12.92
CA ARG A 119 2.20 10.50 -14.35
C ARG A 119 2.12 9.00 -14.59
N ARG A 120 1.34 8.64 -15.60
CA ARG A 120 1.10 7.27 -16.06
C ARG A 120 2.11 6.85 -17.11
N ASP A 121 2.26 5.54 -17.30
CA ASP A 121 3.08 5.00 -18.38
C ASP A 121 2.39 5.10 -19.76
N ARG A 122 3.04 4.61 -20.82
CA ARG A 122 2.53 4.71 -22.21
C ARG A 122 1.18 4.02 -22.45
N ARG A 123 0.77 3.12 -21.54
CA ARG A 123 -0.49 2.39 -21.61
C ARG A 123 -1.56 2.97 -20.67
N GLY A 124 -1.30 4.13 -20.06
CA GLY A 124 -2.20 4.75 -19.09
C GLY A 124 -2.17 4.09 -17.71
N ARG A 125 -1.17 3.26 -17.41
CA ARG A 125 -1.09 2.58 -16.11
C ARG A 125 -0.50 3.49 -15.06
N ARG A 126 -1.02 3.42 -13.83
CA ARG A 126 -0.34 4.05 -12.68
C ARG A 126 1.02 3.40 -12.46
N VAL A 127 2.04 4.21 -12.20
CA VAL A 127 3.37 3.71 -11.89
C VAL A 127 3.54 3.69 -10.38
N PHE A 128 3.71 2.50 -9.81
CA PHE A 128 3.92 2.27 -8.39
C PHE A 128 5.36 1.84 -8.15
N ILE A 129 6.08 2.54 -7.29
CA ILE A 129 7.51 2.30 -7.04
C ILE A 129 7.68 1.68 -5.65
N THR A 130 8.52 0.65 -5.57
CA THR A 130 8.99 0.05 -4.32
C THR A 130 10.52 0.07 -4.27
N ARG A 131 11.07 0.70 -3.23
CA ARG A 131 12.51 0.86 -2.99
C ARG A 131 12.96 -0.12 -1.92
N LEU A 132 13.58 -1.23 -2.32
CA LEU A 132 13.93 -2.27 -1.34
C LEU A 132 15.06 -1.85 -0.39
N GLY A 133 15.98 -1.00 -0.84
CA GLY A 133 17.04 -0.45 0.01
C GLY A 133 16.56 0.57 1.06
N ALA A 134 15.33 1.10 0.91
CA ALA A 134 14.73 1.98 1.91
C ALA A 134 14.04 1.20 3.05
N ILE A 135 13.89 -0.12 2.91
CA ILE A 135 13.26 -0.95 3.94
C ILE A 135 14.25 -1.14 5.10
N ASP A 136 13.83 -0.72 6.29
CA ASP A 136 14.56 -1.05 7.52
C ASP A 136 14.21 -2.47 7.96
N PHE A 137 15.04 -3.41 7.51
CA PHE A 137 14.88 -4.82 7.86
C PHE A 137 15.23 -5.14 9.33
N SER A 138 15.50 -4.17 10.19
CA SER A 138 15.70 -4.39 11.63
C SER A 138 14.50 -3.97 12.47
N SER A 139 13.73 -2.97 12.03
CA SER A 139 12.58 -2.45 12.78
C SER A 139 11.22 -2.77 12.14
N MET A 140 11.13 -2.85 10.82
CA MET A 140 9.83 -3.05 10.13
C MET A 140 9.39 -4.52 10.19
N ALA A 141 8.08 -4.76 10.06
CA ALA A 141 7.51 -6.06 9.77
C ALA A 141 7.20 -6.20 8.26
N VAL A 142 7.05 -7.42 7.78
CA VAL A 142 6.58 -7.67 6.40
C VAL A 142 5.15 -7.15 6.22
N THR A 143 4.35 -7.17 7.29
CA THR A 143 2.99 -6.65 7.35
C THR A 143 2.95 -5.14 7.19
N ASP A 144 3.93 -4.39 7.69
CA ASP A 144 4.04 -2.94 7.43
C ASP A 144 4.14 -2.66 5.93
N LEU A 145 4.93 -3.46 5.20
CA LEU A 145 5.05 -3.36 3.75
C LEU A 145 3.74 -3.69 3.04
N ALA A 146 3.02 -4.71 3.51
CA ALA A 146 1.72 -5.10 2.95
C ALA A 146 0.63 -4.05 3.24
N ASN A 147 0.71 -3.36 4.38
CA ASN A 147 -0.20 -2.26 4.71
C ASN A 147 0.09 -1.02 3.84
N LEU A 148 1.38 -0.72 3.59
CA LEU A 148 1.76 0.33 2.62
C LEU A 148 1.24 0.00 1.21
N ASP A 149 1.26 -1.27 0.79
CA ASP A 149 0.63 -1.68 -0.47
C ASP A 149 -0.86 -1.33 -0.46
N ASP A 150 -1.61 -1.73 0.56
CA ASP A 150 -3.05 -1.45 0.64
C ASP A 150 -3.36 0.05 0.56
N ILE A 151 -2.57 0.88 1.24
CA ILE A 151 -2.76 2.33 1.23
C ILE A 151 -2.60 2.90 -0.19
N TRP A 152 -1.51 2.54 -0.88
CA TRP A 152 -1.26 3.04 -2.23
C TRP A 152 -2.20 2.44 -3.26
N PHE A 153 -2.53 1.14 -3.17
CA PHE A 153 -3.47 0.51 -4.07
C PHE A 153 -4.90 1.03 -3.85
N GLU A 154 -5.32 1.33 -2.63
CA GLU A 154 -6.62 1.96 -2.39
C GLU A 154 -6.71 3.32 -3.09
N LEU A 155 -5.66 4.14 -3.02
CA LEU A 155 -5.59 5.42 -3.74
C LEU A 155 -5.68 5.21 -5.26
N MET A 156 -4.84 4.34 -5.82
CA MET A 156 -4.78 4.10 -7.27
C MET A 156 -6.07 3.45 -7.81
N LEU A 157 -6.70 2.55 -7.05
CA LEU A 157 -7.94 1.87 -7.41
C LEU A 157 -9.20 2.74 -7.23
N ASN A 158 -9.05 3.99 -6.78
CA ASN A 158 -10.11 4.99 -6.84
C ASN A 158 -10.20 5.71 -8.20
N GLU A 159 -9.31 5.38 -9.14
CA GLU A 159 -9.25 6.00 -10.46
C GLU A 159 -9.80 5.04 -11.52
N LEU A 160 -10.85 5.41 -12.25
CA LEU A 160 -11.45 4.57 -13.30
C LEU A 160 -10.43 4.18 -14.39
N GLU A 161 -9.57 5.12 -14.78
CA GLU A 161 -8.48 4.87 -15.73
C GLU A 161 -7.52 3.77 -15.25
N THR A 162 -7.29 3.67 -13.94
CA THR A 162 -6.47 2.59 -13.35
C THR A 162 -7.18 1.25 -13.38
N LEU A 163 -8.51 1.22 -13.25
CA LEU A 163 -9.28 -0.02 -13.39
C LEU A 163 -9.23 -0.55 -14.83
N GLU A 164 -9.19 0.36 -15.80
CA GLU A 164 -9.13 0.05 -17.23
C GLU A 164 -7.72 -0.34 -17.69
N SER A 165 -6.73 0.48 -17.36
CA SER A 165 -5.35 0.31 -17.85
C SER A 165 -4.50 -0.57 -16.95
N GLY A 166 -4.73 -0.54 -15.64
CA GLY A 166 -3.95 -1.28 -14.64
C GLY A 166 -2.80 -0.50 -13.99
N VAL A 167 -1.85 -1.25 -13.42
CA VAL A 167 -0.71 -0.72 -12.65
C VAL A 167 0.61 -1.31 -13.15
N THR A 168 1.65 -0.49 -13.21
CA THR A 168 3.03 -0.90 -13.46
C THR A 168 3.83 -0.73 -12.18
N CYS A 169 4.33 -1.82 -11.63
CA CYS A 169 5.14 -1.83 -10.41
C CYS A 169 6.63 -1.79 -10.75
N LEU A 170 7.34 -0.74 -10.37
CA LEU A 170 8.80 -0.63 -10.46
C LEU A 170 9.43 -1.04 -9.13
N ILE A 171 10.21 -2.12 -9.13
CA ILE A 171 10.90 -2.64 -7.95
C ILE A 171 12.39 -2.31 -8.09
N ASP A 172 12.86 -1.40 -7.25
CA ASP A 172 14.27 -1.00 -7.17
C ASP A 172 15.02 -1.91 -6.19
N MET A 173 15.95 -2.71 -6.74
CA MET A 173 16.80 -3.64 -5.98
C MET A 173 18.02 -2.96 -5.34
N SER A 174 18.24 -1.67 -5.56
CA SER A 174 19.36 -0.94 -4.93
C SER A 174 19.27 -1.03 -3.41
N GLY A 175 20.39 -1.35 -2.75
CA GLY A 175 20.45 -1.50 -1.29
C GLY A 175 19.78 -2.77 -0.75
N TYR A 176 19.28 -3.68 -1.60
CA TYR A 176 18.78 -4.98 -1.16
C TYR A 176 19.90 -5.80 -0.51
N SER A 177 19.65 -6.33 0.69
CA SER A 177 20.70 -6.89 1.55
C SER A 177 20.33 -8.28 2.08
N LEU A 178 21.29 -8.98 2.69
CA LEU A 178 21.05 -10.28 3.33
C LEU A 178 19.95 -10.23 4.41
N LYS A 179 19.79 -9.10 5.11
CA LYS A 179 18.74 -8.92 6.12
C LYS A 179 17.33 -9.06 5.53
N SER A 180 17.18 -8.83 4.23
CA SER A 180 15.91 -8.93 3.52
C SER A 180 15.35 -10.36 3.46
N PHE A 181 16.21 -11.37 3.60
CA PHE A 181 15.82 -12.79 3.51
C PHE A 181 14.89 -13.21 4.65
N ARG A 182 14.91 -12.50 5.79
CA ARG A 182 13.98 -12.78 6.89
C ARG A 182 12.51 -12.64 6.50
N PHE A 183 12.21 -11.87 5.44
CA PHE A 183 10.85 -11.72 4.94
C PHE A 183 10.47 -12.79 3.91
N LEU A 184 11.44 -13.52 3.35
CA LEU A 184 11.22 -14.56 2.34
C LEU A 184 10.88 -15.93 2.97
N THR A 185 10.05 -15.95 4.01
CA THR A 185 9.56 -17.20 4.58
C THR A 185 8.46 -17.79 3.66
N PRO A 186 8.30 -19.12 3.60
CA PRO A 186 7.25 -19.73 2.78
C PRO A 186 5.85 -19.19 3.09
N GLN A 187 5.55 -18.93 4.37
CA GLN A 187 4.28 -18.36 4.79
C GLN A 187 4.08 -16.93 4.24
N ASN A 188 5.09 -16.08 4.37
CA ASN A 188 5.01 -14.70 3.88
C ASN A 188 4.83 -14.65 2.36
N ILE A 189 5.60 -15.46 1.64
CA ILE A 189 5.51 -15.54 0.18
C ILE A 189 4.12 -16.02 -0.25
N ARG A 190 3.57 -17.03 0.43
CA ARG A 190 2.22 -17.55 0.14
C ARG A 190 1.14 -16.49 0.36
N ILE A 191 1.17 -15.78 1.49
CA ILE A 191 0.17 -14.74 1.81
C ILE A 191 0.33 -13.55 0.85
N GLY A 192 1.55 -13.08 0.63
CA GLY A 192 1.85 -11.97 -0.28
C GLY A 192 1.47 -12.28 -1.74
N SER A 193 1.77 -13.48 -2.22
CA SER A 193 1.35 -13.93 -3.56
C SER A 193 -0.18 -13.99 -3.65
N ALA A 194 -0.85 -14.59 -2.67
CA ALA A 194 -2.32 -14.67 -2.66
C ALA A 194 -2.97 -13.27 -2.63
N LYS A 195 -2.42 -12.33 -1.86
CA LYS A 195 -2.88 -10.94 -1.81
C LYS A 195 -2.71 -10.27 -3.18
N THR A 196 -1.54 -10.42 -3.80
CA THR A 196 -1.24 -9.88 -5.14
C THR A 196 -2.17 -10.47 -6.21
N ASP A 197 -2.37 -11.80 -6.19
CA ASP A 197 -3.24 -12.51 -7.12
C ASP A 197 -4.71 -12.09 -6.99
N LEU A 198 -5.12 -11.54 -5.84
CA LEU A 198 -6.49 -11.07 -5.55
C LEU A 198 -6.69 -9.56 -5.74
N LEU A 199 -5.63 -8.78 -5.99
CA LEU A 199 -5.79 -7.35 -6.32
C LEU A 199 -6.79 -7.19 -7.48
N PRO A 200 -7.77 -6.28 -7.38
CA PRO A 200 -8.82 -6.14 -8.39
C PRO A 200 -8.31 -5.29 -9.57
N LEU A 201 -7.28 -5.79 -10.24
CA LEU A 201 -6.61 -5.17 -11.38
C LEU A 201 -6.72 -6.08 -12.59
N LYS A 202 -7.13 -5.50 -13.72
CA LYS A 202 -7.11 -6.19 -15.01
C LYS A 202 -5.68 -6.45 -15.49
N ASN A 203 -4.80 -5.46 -15.33
CA ASN A 203 -3.41 -5.55 -15.72
C ASN A 203 -2.50 -5.10 -14.56
N ILE A 204 -1.51 -5.94 -14.24
CA ILE A 204 -0.40 -5.59 -13.36
C ILE A 204 0.88 -6.15 -13.96
N GLU A 205 1.93 -5.34 -14.03
CA GLU A 205 3.26 -5.75 -14.51
C GLU A 205 4.32 -5.32 -13.51
N PHE A 206 5.36 -6.13 -13.34
CA PHE A 206 6.46 -5.86 -12.41
C PHE A 206 7.76 -5.68 -13.18
N HIS A 207 8.44 -4.57 -12.96
CA HIS A 207 9.71 -4.22 -13.57
C HIS A 207 10.77 -4.14 -12.48
N VAL A 208 11.75 -5.03 -12.52
CA VAL A 208 12.84 -5.08 -11.54
C VAL A 208 14.06 -4.37 -12.12
N VAL A 209 14.50 -3.31 -11.45
CA VAL A 209 15.64 -2.47 -11.86
C VAL A 209 16.72 -2.46 -10.80
N ASN A 210 17.91 -2.05 -11.22
CA ASN A 210 19.14 -2.18 -10.47
C ASN A 210 19.41 -3.65 -10.10
N SER A 211 20.54 -3.91 -9.45
CA SER A 211 20.93 -5.29 -9.10
C SER A 211 21.57 -5.32 -7.73
N SER A 212 21.36 -6.44 -7.05
CA SER A 212 22.04 -6.77 -5.80
C SER A 212 22.72 -8.12 -5.96
N VAL A 213 23.85 -8.31 -5.29
CA VAL A 213 24.55 -9.61 -5.22
C VAL A 213 23.65 -10.71 -4.65
N PHE A 214 22.62 -10.36 -3.88
CA PHE A 214 21.68 -11.30 -3.28
C PHE A 214 20.44 -11.60 -4.14
N MET A 215 20.28 -10.93 -5.29
CA MET A 215 19.07 -11.02 -6.12
C MET A 215 18.79 -12.44 -6.61
N ASN A 216 19.79 -13.14 -7.15
CA ASN A 216 19.60 -14.50 -7.67
C ASN A 216 19.14 -15.48 -6.59
N ALA A 217 19.67 -15.35 -5.37
CA ALA A 217 19.24 -16.16 -4.23
C ALA A 217 17.81 -15.81 -3.79
N ALA A 218 17.44 -14.53 -3.77
CA ALA A 218 16.08 -14.11 -3.49
C ALA A 218 15.08 -14.63 -4.53
N ILE A 219 15.43 -14.58 -5.83
CA ILE A 219 14.64 -15.15 -6.92
C ILE A 219 14.49 -16.65 -6.72
N ALA A 220 15.57 -17.39 -6.45
CA ALA A 220 15.51 -18.84 -6.24
C ALA A 220 14.56 -19.26 -5.10
N ILE A 221 14.40 -18.43 -4.07
CA ILE A 221 13.46 -18.67 -2.97
C ILE A 221 12.03 -18.23 -3.33
N LEU A 222 11.89 -17.01 -3.87
CA LEU A 222 10.59 -16.38 -4.12
C LEU A 222 9.87 -16.99 -5.33
N TYR A 223 10.56 -17.07 -6.46
CA TYR A 223 9.96 -17.36 -7.76
C TYR A 223 9.21 -18.70 -7.77
N PRO A 224 9.74 -19.83 -7.26
CA PRO A 224 9.04 -21.12 -7.29
C PRO A 224 7.63 -21.07 -6.70
N MET A 225 7.43 -20.25 -5.65
CA MET A 225 6.17 -20.14 -4.91
C MET A 225 5.18 -19.13 -5.49
N LEU A 226 5.56 -18.34 -6.50
CA LEU A 226 4.66 -17.41 -7.17
C LEU A 226 3.69 -18.13 -8.11
N SER A 227 2.50 -17.57 -8.29
CA SER A 227 1.55 -18.02 -9.30
C SER A 227 2.14 -17.87 -10.70
N LYS A 228 1.67 -18.69 -11.66
CA LYS A 228 2.06 -18.55 -13.08
C LYS A 228 1.74 -17.13 -13.60
N LYS A 229 0.58 -16.61 -13.21
CA LYS A 229 0.13 -15.25 -13.55
C LYS A 229 1.17 -14.20 -13.17
N ILE A 230 1.64 -14.21 -11.91
CA ILE A 230 2.65 -13.25 -11.46
C ILE A 230 3.98 -13.47 -12.19
N LYS A 231 4.45 -14.72 -12.32
CA LYS A 231 5.72 -15.05 -13.00
C LYS A 231 5.79 -14.50 -14.42
N ASP A 232 4.70 -14.62 -15.18
CA ASP A 232 4.60 -14.17 -16.56
C ASP A 232 4.55 -12.62 -16.68
N GLN A 233 4.32 -11.92 -15.56
CA GLN A 233 4.19 -10.48 -15.46
C GLN A 233 5.46 -9.77 -14.93
N VAL A 234 6.50 -10.52 -14.52
CA VAL A 234 7.76 -9.94 -14.04
C VAL A 234 8.77 -9.81 -15.18
N ARG A 235 9.41 -8.65 -15.27
CA ARG A 235 10.50 -8.33 -16.20
C ARG A 235 11.71 -7.82 -15.43
N PHE A 236 12.88 -8.38 -15.71
CA PHE A 236 14.13 -7.96 -15.11
C PHE A 236 14.90 -7.08 -16.10
N HIS A 237 15.15 -5.83 -15.71
CA HIS A 237 15.91 -4.87 -16.52
C HIS A 237 17.33 -4.68 -16.00
N TYR A 238 17.61 -5.03 -14.74
CA TYR A 238 18.92 -4.83 -14.12
C TYR A 238 19.34 -3.35 -14.28
N SER A 239 20.50 -3.07 -14.87
CA SER A 239 20.97 -1.71 -15.18
C SER A 239 20.66 -1.26 -16.62
N ASN A 240 19.83 -2.00 -17.37
CA ASN A 240 19.47 -1.65 -18.75
C ASN A 240 18.24 -0.72 -18.79
N TRP A 241 18.50 0.59 -18.71
CA TRP A 241 17.45 1.62 -18.77
C TRP A 241 16.72 1.67 -20.10
N ALA A 242 17.39 1.40 -21.23
CA ALA A 242 16.73 1.37 -22.54
C ALA A 242 15.59 0.33 -22.56
N SER A 243 15.84 -0.85 -22.00
CA SER A 243 14.82 -1.89 -21.85
C SER A 243 13.68 -1.48 -20.93
N LEU A 244 13.96 -0.78 -19.81
CA LEU A 244 12.89 -0.23 -18.96
C LEU A 244 12.05 0.81 -19.73
N HIS A 245 12.72 1.65 -20.50
CA HIS A 245 12.10 2.74 -21.25
C HIS A 245 11.28 2.32 -22.45
N GLU A 246 11.24 1.04 -22.80
CA GLU A 246 10.21 0.49 -23.70
C GLU A 246 8.83 0.49 -23.02
N TYR A 247 8.79 0.33 -21.69
CA TYR A 247 7.57 0.18 -20.91
C TYR A 247 7.20 1.47 -20.17
N ILE A 248 8.19 2.09 -19.49
CA ILE A 248 7.98 3.29 -18.67
C ILE A 248 8.76 4.47 -19.28
N PRO A 249 8.08 5.53 -19.74
CA PRO A 249 8.74 6.70 -20.34
C PRO A 249 9.82 7.32 -19.44
N ALA A 250 10.95 7.72 -20.04
CA ALA A 250 12.02 8.36 -19.29
C ALA A 250 11.60 9.71 -18.71
N ASP A 251 10.71 10.44 -19.39
CA ASP A 251 10.27 11.77 -18.97
C ASP A 251 9.46 11.77 -17.69
N ILE A 252 8.85 10.64 -17.29
CA ILE A 252 8.08 10.50 -16.04
C ILE A 252 8.90 10.00 -14.85
N LEU A 253 10.07 9.42 -15.11
CA LEU A 253 10.95 8.85 -14.10
C LEU A 253 11.98 9.88 -13.62
N PRO A 254 12.44 9.78 -12.35
CA PRO A 254 13.57 10.56 -11.88
C PRO A 254 14.88 10.06 -12.50
N ALA A 255 15.94 10.85 -12.36
CA ALA A 255 17.28 10.51 -12.83
C ALA A 255 17.82 9.19 -12.25
N GLU A 256 17.50 8.85 -10.98
CA GLU A 256 17.96 7.59 -10.38
C GLU A 256 17.39 6.32 -11.04
N TYR A 257 16.33 6.45 -11.86
CA TYR A 257 15.74 5.36 -12.65
C TYR A 257 15.90 5.58 -14.15
N GLY A 258 16.95 6.31 -14.55
CA GLY A 258 17.27 6.60 -15.96
C GLY A 258 16.39 7.68 -16.59
N GLY A 259 15.57 8.37 -15.81
CA GLY A 259 14.61 9.33 -16.31
C GLY A 259 15.11 10.78 -16.40
N THR A 260 14.21 11.67 -16.83
CA THR A 260 14.48 13.10 -17.07
C THR A 260 13.51 14.02 -16.31
N ALA A 261 12.67 13.49 -15.42
CA ALA A 261 11.71 14.26 -14.62
C ALA A 261 12.35 15.12 -13.50
N GLY A 262 13.66 15.02 -13.28
CA GLY A 262 14.37 15.68 -12.19
C GLY A 262 15.22 14.71 -11.36
N LYS A 263 15.90 15.23 -10.32
CA LYS A 263 16.89 14.46 -9.54
C LYS A 263 16.34 13.69 -8.34
N THR A 264 15.16 14.04 -7.83
CA THR A 264 14.58 13.44 -6.61
C THR A 264 13.07 13.56 -6.62
N PHE A 265 12.38 12.60 -6.01
CA PHE A 265 10.95 12.68 -5.77
C PHE A 265 10.61 13.73 -4.70
N ASP A 266 9.53 14.47 -4.93
CA ASP A 266 8.89 15.28 -3.90
C ASP A 266 7.98 14.41 -3.05
N PHE A 267 8.59 13.72 -2.07
CA PHE A 267 7.87 12.83 -1.18
C PHE A 267 6.82 13.53 -0.32
N GLN A 268 6.97 14.84 -0.05
CA GLN A 268 5.96 15.59 0.70
C GLN A 268 4.67 15.69 -0.10
N THR A 269 4.75 16.14 -1.36
CA THR A 269 3.60 16.20 -2.26
C THR A 269 3.00 14.82 -2.51
N ILE A 270 3.84 13.80 -2.70
CA ILE A 270 3.37 12.43 -2.92
C ILE A 270 2.62 11.90 -1.70
N HIS A 271 3.14 12.11 -0.48
CA HIS A 271 2.46 11.65 0.74
C HIS A 271 1.20 12.44 1.05
N GLY A 272 1.13 13.73 0.69
CA GLY A 272 -0.09 14.54 0.79
C GLY A 272 -1.29 13.87 0.11
N GLN A 273 -1.07 13.18 -1.02
CA GLN A 273 -2.14 12.44 -1.73
C GLN A 273 -2.85 11.40 -0.86
N VAL A 274 -2.15 10.84 0.12
CA VAL A 274 -2.67 9.86 1.07
C VAL A 274 -3.11 10.53 2.36
N LEU A 275 -2.23 11.33 2.98
CA LEU A 275 -2.44 11.89 4.31
C LEU A 275 -3.54 12.96 4.33
N ASP A 276 -3.75 13.68 3.24
CA ASP A 276 -4.82 14.68 3.13
C ASP A 276 -6.22 14.03 2.99
N ARG A 277 -6.28 12.70 2.83
CA ARG A 277 -7.51 11.93 2.64
C ARG A 277 -7.82 11.00 3.82
N ALA A 278 -7.48 11.42 5.04
CA ALA A 278 -7.61 10.55 6.21
C ALA A 278 -9.00 9.94 6.40
N ASN A 279 -10.06 10.72 6.18
CA ASN A 279 -11.43 10.22 6.28
C ASN A 279 -11.74 9.11 5.26
N ASP A 280 -11.18 9.18 4.05
CA ASP A 280 -11.41 8.18 3.00
C ASP A 280 -10.77 6.83 3.31
N PHE A 281 -9.65 6.84 4.04
CA PHE A 281 -8.96 5.64 4.51
C PHE A 281 -9.55 5.11 5.81
N ASP A 282 -9.80 5.98 6.78
CA ASP A 282 -10.25 5.56 8.12
C ASP A 282 -11.67 4.99 8.09
N ARG A 283 -12.52 5.45 7.16
CA ARG A 283 -13.83 4.81 6.91
C ARG A 283 -13.70 3.33 6.50
N LEU A 284 -12.56 2.90 5.93
CA LEU A 284 -12.38 1.51 5.53
C LEU A 284 -12.31 0.56 6.73
N LEU A 285 -12.04 1.10 7.91
CA LEU A 285 -11.98 0.34 9.17
C LEU A 285 -13.37 0.01 9.72
N THR A 286 -14.44 0.62 9.20
CA THR A 286 -15.81 0.32 9.63
C THR A 286 -16.33 -0.98 9.01
N TYR A 287 -15.75 -1.43 7.89
CA TYR A 287 -16.17 -2.63 7.19
C TYR A 287 -15.62 -3.92 7.82
N GLY A 288 -16.45 -4.95 7.83
CA GLY A 288 -16.16 -6.27 8.42
C GLY A 288 -16.53 -6.38 9.90
N VAL A 289 -17.20 -5.36 10.46
CA VAL A 289 -17.79 -5.40 11.80
C VAL A 289 -19.17 -6.04 11.72
N ARG A 290 -19.56 -6.83 12.73
CA ARG A 290 -20.90 -7.43 12.81
C ARG A 290 -21.93 -6.39 13.19
N ASP A 291 -23.11 -6.47 12.59
CA ASP A 291 -24.24 -5.64 12.98
C ASP A 291 -24.57 -5.86 14.46
N GLY A 292 -24.41 -4.81 15.27
CA GLY A 292 -24.69 -4.82 16.72
C GLY A 292 -23.46 -4.95 17.65
N SER A 293 -22.25 -5.15 17.13
CA SER A 293 -21.03 -4.97 17.93
C SER A 293 -20.45 -3.58 17.68
N ALA A 294 -20.65 -2.64 18.61
CA ALA A 294 -20.00 -1.34 18.53
C ALA A 294 -18.47 -1.51 18.44
N PRO A 295 -17.76 -0.75 17.59
CA PRO A 295 -16.31 -0.79 17.57
C PRO A 295 -15.80 -0.26 18.91
N THR A 296 -15.07 -1.11 19.65
CA THR A 296 -14.33 -0.66 20.83
C THR A 296 -13.21 0.25 20.35
N ALA A 297 -13.47 1.56 20.35
CA ALA A 297 -12.42 2.55 20.26
C ALA A 297 -11.52 2.39 21.49
N THR A 298 -10.40 1.69 21.36
CA THR A 298 -9.34 1.69 22.36
C THR A 298 -8.68 3.06 22.33
N ALA A 299 -9.30 4.02 23.01
CA ALA A 299 -8.69 5.29 23.36
C ALA A 299 -7.49 5.01 24.28
N ALA A 300 -6.29 5.36 23.81
CA ALA A 300 -5.10 5.37 24.62
C ALA A 300 -5.27 6.35 25.79
N THR A 301 -5.14 5.86 27.02
CA THR A 301 -4.80 6.70 28.19
C THR A 301 -3.90 5.88 29.11
N ALA A 302 -2.60 6.14 29.05
CA ALA A 302 -1.67 5.74 30.10
C ALA A 302 -1.72 6.79 31.21
N PRO A 303 -1.93 6.43 32.50
CA PRO A 303 -1.74 7.37 33.57
C PRO A 303 -0.26 7.48 33.91
N ILE A 304 0.24 8.72 33.82
CA ILE A 304 1.46 9.17 34.49
C ILE A 304 1.19 9.13 35.99
N VAL A 305 1.97 8.35 36.75
CA VAL A 305 2.05 8.49 38.20
C VAL A 305 3.50 8.72 38.62
N SER A 306 3.79 10.00 38.87
CA SER A 306 4.87 10.43 39.74
C SER A 306 4.51 10.16 41.20
N LYS A 307 5.44 9.62 42.00
CA LYS A 307 5.79 10.15 43.34
C LYS A 307 6.92 9.35 43.97
N GLY A 308 7.88 10.07 44.52
CA GLY A 308 9.01 9.51 45.26
C GLY A 308 8.87 9.55 46.78
N LYS A 309 9.94 9.05 47.38
CA LYS A 309 10.52 9.25 48.73
C LYS A 309 9.89 8.58 49.98
N GLY A 310 10.80 7.91 50.69
CA GLY A 310 10.83 7.66 52.15
C GLY A 310 10.39 6.25 52.54
N GLY A 311 11.09 5.43 53.33
CA GLY A 311 12.28 5.56 54.16
C GLY A 311 12.16 4.60 55.38
N LYS A 312 13.31 4.13 55.90
CA LYS A 312 13.56 3.26 57.09
C LYS A 312 13.55 1.73 56.82
N ALA A 313 14.60 0.93 57.04
CA ALA A 313 15.70 0.80 58.03
C ALA A 313 15.48 -0.35 59.04
N LYS A 314 16.34 -1.38 58.96
CA LYS A 314 16.93 -2.25 60.03
C LYS A 314 17.61 -3.44 59.34
N GLY A 315 18.95 -3.56 59.35
CA GLY A 315 19.79 -4.18 60.41
C GLY A 315 19.91 -5.70 60.15
N LYS A 316 21.05 -6.40 60.13
CA LYS A 316 22.32 -6.29 60.88
C LYS A 316 23.31 -7.34 60.32
N HIS A 317 24.63 -7.03 60.42
CA HIS A 317 25.81 -7.93 60.59
C HIS A 317 26.14 -8.97 59.48
N ARG A 318 27.39 -9.33 59.17
CA ARG A 318 28.71 -9.16 59.82
C ARG A 318 29.85 -9.51 58.82
N GLU A 319 31.02 -8.88 59.01
CA GLU A 319 32.42 -9.39 58.85
C GLU A 319 32.83 -10.19 57.59
N ALA A 320 34.05 -10.12 57.04
CA ALA A 320 35.27 -9.33 57.25
C ALA A 320 36.24 -9.69 56.10
N GLU A 321 37.15 -8.76 55.78
CA GLU A 321 38.60 -8.97 55.49
C GLU A 321 39.06 -10.12 54.55
N LYS A 322 40.07 -10.03 53.67
CA LYS A 322 41.19 -9.10 53.50
C LYS A 322 41.97 -9.53 52.23
N LYS A 323 42.55 -8.53 51.57
CA LYS A 323 43.92 -8.46 51.00
C LYS A 323 44.33 -9.26 49.75
N LYS A 324 44.86 -8.43 48.82
CA LYS A 324 46.15 -8.48 48.09
C LYS A 324 46.20 -9.34 46.82
N SER A 325 46.29 -8.71 45.64
CA SER A 325 47.52 -8.21 44.95
C SER A 325 48.34 -9.38 44.38
N LEU A 326 48.86 -9.42 43.14
CA LEU A 326 49.44 -8.42 42.24
C LEU A 326 49.81 -9.20 40.95
N VAL A 327 49.91 -8.50 39.80
CA VAL A 327 50.79 -8.80 38.63
C VAL A 327 50.41 -10.06 37.81
N GLY A 328 50.22 -10.06 36.49
CA GLY A 328 50.80 -9.25 35.42
C GLY A 328 51.76 -10.13 34.62
N CYS A 329 51.41 -10.52 33.39
CA CYS A 329 52.38 -10.70 32.30
C CYS A 329 51.65 -10.94 30.96
N THR A 330 52.04 -10.12 29.99
CA THR A 330 52.02 -10.31 28.54
C THR A 330 52.74 -11.59 28.10
N VAL A 331 52.42 -12.14 26.92
CA VAL A 331 53.23 -12.15 25.66
C VAL A 331 52.59 -13.15 24.65
N GLU A 332 52.50 -12.71 23.39
CA GLU A 332 52.50 -13.37 22.04
C GLU A 332 52.26 -14.90 21.95
N GLU A 333 51.46 -15.43 21.02
CA GLU A 333 51.54 -15.37 19.55
C GLU A 333 50.16 -15.40 18.87
#